data_AF-A0A183L3C4-F1
#
_entry.id   AF-A0A183L3C4-F1
#
_cell.length_a   1.000
_cell.length_b   1.000
_cell.length_c   1.000
_cell.angle_alpha   90.00
_cell.angle_beta   90.00
_cell.angle_gamma   90.00
#
_symmetry.space_group_name_H-M   'P 1'
#
loop_
_entity.id
_entity.type
_entity.pdbx_description
1 polymer ?
#
loop_
_entity_poly.entity_id
_entity_poly.type
_entity_poly.pdbx_seq_one_letter_code
_entity_poly.pdbx_strand_id
1 'polypeptide(L)'
;MLNRLKEKLNDANFRNRLILIKQDNKNRFVAYMQQHRNIQLNPSSIFDVHVKRVLEYKRPLLPCLYAITMYNRLRANPEMKMCPRTIIIGGKAAPGYHMAKMIIKLINSVARIIDFDPITTGKLKVCLTSCILK
;
A
#
# COMPACT_ATOMS: atom_id res chain seq x y z
N MET A 1 1.91 17.97 25.76
CA MET A 1 3.26 17.69 25.21
C MET A 1 3.31 17.84 23.68
N LEU A 2 2.50 17.12 22.90
CA LEU A 2 2.56 17.16 21.42
C LEU A 2 2.13 18.50 20.77
N ASN A 3 1.26 19.29 21.42
CA ASN A 3 0.78 20.57 20.87
C ASN A 3 1.90 21.60 20.61
N ARG A 4 3.01 21.53 21.35
CA ARG A 4 4.17 22.44 21.17
C ARG A 4 4.88 22.24 19.83
N LEU A 5 4.67 21.10 19.15
CA LEU A 5 5.23 20.85 17.82
C LEU A 5 4.61 21.74 16.73
N LYS A 6 3.43 22.32 16.98
CA LYS A 6 2.79 23.26 16.04
C LYS A 6 3.64 24.50 15.79
N GLU A 7 4.43 24.93 16.77
CA GLU A 7 5.33 26.08 16.66
C GLU A 7 6.50 25.82 15.68
N LYS A 8 6.78 24.54 15.37
CA LYS A 8 7.87 24.11 14.49
C LYS A 8 7.43 23.83 13.05
N LEU A 9 6.17 24.14 12.69
CA LEU A 9 5.63 23.85 11.34
C LEU A 9 6.42 24.55 10.22
N ASN A 10 6.89 25.77 10.46
CA ASN A 10 7.61 26.57 9.47
C ASN A 10 9.13 26.35 9.50
N ASP A 11 9.65 25.64 10.52
CA ASP A 11 11.07 25.31 10.64
C ASP A 11 11.47 24.26 9.58
N ALA A 12 12.31 24.67 8.63
CA ALA A 12 12.76 23.81 7.54
C ALA A 12 13.62 22.63 8.04
N ASN A 13 14.46 22.84 9.05
CA ASN A 13 15.32 21.79 9.60
C ASN A 13 14.48 20.72 10.30
N PHE A 14 13.45 21.15 11.03
CA PHE A 14 12.50 20.24 11.66
C PHE A 14 11.74 19.40 10.63
N ARG A 15 11.22 20.02 9.57
CA ARG A 15 10.51 19.32 8.47
C ARG A 15 11.42 18.32 7.75
N ASN A 16 12.66 18.71 7.43
CA ASN A 16 13.63 17.81 6.79
C ASN A 16 13.92 16.59 7.66
N ARG A 17 14.11 16.80 8.97
CA ARG A 17 14.34 15.70 9.91
C ARG A 17 13.13 14.76 10.02
N LEU A 18 11.90 15.28 10.00
CA LEU A 18 10.70 14.45 9.96
C LEU A 18 10.60 13.61 8.69
N ILE A 19 10.93 14.18 7.53
CA ILE A 19 10.96 13.45 6.25
C ILE A 19 11.99 12.32 6.31
N LEU A 20 13.19 12.58 6.82
CA LEU A 20 14.24 11.56 7.00
C LEU A 20 13.78 10.43 7.92
N ILE A 21 13.18 10.75 9.06
CA ILE A 21 12.62 9.75 9.98
C ILE A 21 11.53 8.92 9.29
N LYS A 22 10.66 9.54 8.49
CA LYS A 22 9.63 8.80 7.75
C LYS A 22 10.24 7.88 6.70
N GLN A 23 11.27 8.33 6.01
CA GLN A 23 11.97 7.55 4.99
C GLN A 23 12.70 6.35 5.61
N ASP A 24 13.39 6.54 6.74
CA ASP A 24 14.05 5.46 7.47
C ASP A 24 13.04 4.39 7.93
N ASN A 25 11.90 4.82 8.48
CA ASN A 25 10.82 3.89 8.84
C ASN A 25 10.28 3.10 7.64
N LYS A 26 10.22 3.70 6.46
CA LYS A 26 9.84 2.98 5.22
C LYS A 26 10.90 1.97 4.84
N ASN A 27 12.18 2.33 4.88
CA ASN A 27 13.29 1.41 4.58
C ASN A 27 13.27 0.19 5.51
N ARG A 28 13.08 0.42 6.81
CA ARG A 28 12.92 -0.67 7.81
C ARG A 28 11.74 -1.58 7.48
N PHE A 29 10.60 -1.00 7.09
CA PHE A 29 9.42 -1.78 6.71
C PHE A 29 9.65 -2.59 5.42
N VAL A 30 10.32 -2.01 4.41
CA VAL A 30 10.68 -2.74 3.19
C VAL A 30 11.59 -3.92 3.50
N ALA A 31 12.62 -3.73 4.33
CA ALA A 31 13.50 -4.82 4.77
C ALA A 31 12.73 -5.93 5.49
N TYR A 32 11.82 -5.56 6.41
CA TYR A 32 10.94 -6.49 7.10
C TYR A 32 10.05 -7.30 6.13
N MET A 33 9.42 -6.62 5.16
CA MET A 33 8.56 -7.28 4.17
C MET A 33 9.34 -8.22 3.26
N GLN A 34 10.56 -7.85 2.88
CA GLN A 34 11.44 -8.72 2.10
C GLN A 34 11.84 -9.96 2.90
N GLN A 35 12.29 -9.80 4.14
CA GLN A 35 12.76 -10.90 4.98
C GLN A 35 11.65 -11.89 5.35
N HIS A 36 10.46 -11.40 5.70
CA HIS A 36 9.39 -12.26 6.25
C HIS A 36 8.33 -12.70 5.23
N ARG A 37 8.23 -12.01 4.09
CA ARG A 37 7.18 -12.28 3.08
C ARG A 37 7.73 -12.42 1.67
N ASN A 38 9.02 -12.18 1.44
CA ASN A 38 9.63 -12.13 0.11
C ASN A 38 8.91 -11.15 -0.84
N ILE A 39 8.46 -10.02 -0.31
CA ILE A 39 7.80 -8.97 -1.10
C ILE A 39 8.74 -7.76 -1.20
N GLN A 40 9.18 -7.47 -2.42
CA GLN A 40 9.95 -6.27 -2.72
C GLN A 40 9.03 -5.06 -2.89
N LEU A 41 9.33 -3.98 -2.16
CA LEU A 41 8.58 -2.73 -2.17
C LEU A 41 9.52 -1.55 -2.46
N ASN A 42 9.02 -0.53 -3.17
CA ASN A 42 9.79 0.68 -3.45
C ASN A 42 9.63 1.69 -2.29
N PRO A 43 10.66 1.93 -1.45
CA PRO A 43 10.57 2.85 -0.32
C PRO A 43 10.45 4.32 -0.75
N SER A 44 10.65 4.67 -2.02
CA SER A 44 10.44 6.02 -2.55
C SER A 44 8.98 6.27 -2.96
N SER A 45 8.19 5.21 -3.15
CA SER A 45 6.76 5.31 -3.46
C SER A 45 5.93 5.82 -2.27
N ILE A 46 4.76 6.41 -2.52
CA ILE A 46 3.79 6.71 -1.47
C ILE A 46 3.24 5.38 -0.94
N PHE A 47 3.33 5.16 0.37
CA PHE A 47 2.72 4.00 1.04
C PHE A 47 1.29 4.36 1.45
N ASP A 48 0.32 3.81 0.72
CA ASP A 48 -1.11 3.93 1.02
C ASP A 48 -1.56 2.72 1.83
N VAL A 49 -1.84 2.90 3.12
CA VAL A 49 -1.94 1.81 4.09
C VAL A 49 -3.36 1.66 4.61
N HIS A 50 -3.99 0.53 4.33
CA HIS A 50 -5.30 0.15 4.84
C HIS A 50 -5.19 -1.11 5.71
N VAL A 51 -4.96 -0.94 7.01
CA VAL A 51 -4.76 -2.07 7.95
C VAL A 51 -5.92 -2.14 8.95
N LYS A 52 -6.88 -3.03 8.72
CA LYS A 52 -8.09 -3.25 9.54
C LYS A 52 -8.62 -4.69 9.36
N ARG A 53 -9.52 -5.16 10.22
CA ARG A 53 -10.27 -6.42 9.96
C ARG A 53 -10.98 -6.34 8.61
N VAL A 54 -10.98 -7.41 7.82
CA VAL A 54 -11.63 -7.43 6.49
C VAL A 54 -13.12 -7.65 6.68
N LEU A 55 -13.89 -6.58 6.58
CA LEU A 55 -15.36 -6.52 6.64
C LEU A 55 -15.84 -5.54 5.57
N GLU A 56 -16.92 -5.83 4.85
CA GLU A 56 -17.35 -4.98 3.72
C GLU A 56 -17.69 -3.54 4.15
N TYR A 57 -18.22 -3.30 5.35
CA TYR A 57 -18.46 -1.93 5.83
C TYR A 57 -17.17 -1.12 6.02
N LYS A 58 -16.03 -1.77 6.27
CA LYS A 58 -14.72 -1.10 6.33
C LYS A 58 -14.15 -0.80 4.95
N ARG A 59 -14.82 -1.26 3.89
CA ARG A 59 -14.54 -1.02 2.48
C ARG A 59 -13.11 -1.36 2.04
N PRO A 60 -12.55 -2.55 2.38
CA PRO A 60 -11.27 -2.99 1.82
C PRO A 60 -11.32 -3.18 0.29
N LEU A 61 -12.54 -3.33 -0.26
CA LEU A 61 -12.79 -3.35 -1.70
C LEU A 61 -12.46 -2.00 -2.38
N LEU A 62 -12.64 -0.87 -1.68
CA LEU A 62 -12.47 0.45 -2.30
C LEU A 62 -11.01 0.74 -2.70
N PRO A 63 -9.98 0.51 -1.84
CA PRO A 63 -8.59 0.55 -2.27
C PRO A 63 -8.26 -0.40 -3.43
N CYS A 64 -8.93 -1.56 -3.51
CA CYS A 64 -8.76 -2.50 -4.62
C CYS A 64 -9.31 -1.95 -5.94
N LEU A 65 -10.52 -1.38 -5.93
CA LEU A 65 -11.11 -0.73 -7.11
C LEU A 65 -10.29 0.48 -7.55
N TYR A 66 -9.73 1.23 -6.60
CA TYR A 66 -8.78 2.29 -6.89
C TYR A 66 -7.54 1.77 -7.60
N ALA A 67 -6.96 0.65 -7.13
CA ALA A 67 -5.82 0.02 -7.79
C ALA A 67 -6.14 -0.39 -9.24
N ILE A 68 -7.30 -1.00 -9.47
CA ILE A 68 -7.76 -1.38 -10.83
C ILE A 68 -7.90 -0.15 -11.72
N THR A 69 -8.45 0.94 -11.19
CA THR A 69 -8.59 2.20 -11.92
C THR A 69 -7.23 2.78 -12.30
N MET A 70 -6.27 2.78 -11.37
CA MET A 70 -4.91 3.25 -11.64
C MET A 70 -4.19 2.38 -12.66
N TYR A 71 -4.34 1.05 -12.56
CA TYR A 71 -3.82 0.11 -13.53
C TYR A 71 -4.36 0.39 -14.95
N ASN A 72 -5.68 0.53 -15.09
CA ASN A 72 -6.29 0.82 -16.39
C ASN A 72 -5.83 2.16 -16.98
N ARG A 73 -5.66 3.20 -16.14
CA ARG A 73 -5.15 4.50 -16.57
C ARG A 73 -3.70 4.42 -17.05
N LEU A 74 -2.85 3.68 -16.36
CA LEU A 74 -1.46 3.45 -16.76
C LEU A 74 -1.37 2.68 -18.08
N ARG A 75 -2.24 1.69 -18.28
CA ARG A 75 -2.34 0.94 -19.53
C ARG A 75 -2.79 1.82 -20.70
N ALA A 76 -3.74 2.72 -20.46
CA ALA A 76 -4.25 3.63 -21.48
C ALA A 76 -3.26 4.75 -21.82
N ASN A 77 -2.46 5.21 -20.84
CA ASN A 77 -1.42 6.22 -21.04
C ASN A 77 -0.17 5.85 -20.23
N PRO A 78 0.76 5.07 -20.82
CA PRO A 78 2.00 4.66 -20.15
C PRO A 78 2.88 5.83 -19.70
N GLU A 79 2.86 6.95 -20.44
CA GLU A 79 3.65 8.17 -20.16
C GLU A 79 2.99 9.09 -19.11
N MET A 80 1.89 8.65 -18.50
CA MET A 80 1.21 9.41 -17.45
C MET A 80 2.18 9.72 -16.29
N LYS A 81 2.40 11.01 -16.05
CA LYS A 81 3.16 11.49 -14.88
C LYS A 81 2.36 11.21 -13.62
N MET A 82 2.83 10.27 -12.81
CA MET A 82 2.26 10.00 -11.49
C MET A 82 3.34 9.68 -10.47
N CYS A 83 3.10 10.04 -9.21
CA CYS A 83 3.94 9.59 -8.12
C CYS A 83 3.74 8.08 -7.93
N PRO A 84 4.82 7.28 -7.85
CA PRO A 84 4.69 5.86 -7.56
C PRO A 84 3.92 5.58 -6.27
N ARG A 85 3.07 4.55 -6.28
CA ARG A 85 2.26 4.17 -5.12
C ARG A 85 2.37 2.69 -4.80
N THR A 86 2.52 2.40 -3.52
CA THR A 86 2.39 1.06 -2.95
C THR A 86 1.14 1.03 -2.09
N ILE A 87 0.11 0.33 -2.54
CA ILE A 87 -1.14 0.12 -1.81
C ILE A 87 -0.97 -1.13 -0.94
N ILE A 88 -0.99 -0.94 0.37
CA ILE A 88 -0.73 -1.94 1.38
C ILE A 88 -2.04 -2.22 2.12
N ILE A 89 -2.62 -3.38 1.92
CA ILE A 89 -3.82 -3.82 2.63
C ILE A 89 -3.39 -4.84 3.69
N GLY A 90 -3.92 -4.72 4.91
CA GLY A 90 -3.67 -5.65 6.01
C GLY A 90 -4.95 -5.93 6.77
N GLY A 91 -5.21 -7.19 7.07
CA GLY A 91 -6.44 -7.61 7.71
C GLY A 91 -6.68 -9.12 7.69
N LYS A 92 -7.50 -9.57 8.63
CA LYS A 92 -8.02 -10.93 8.71
C LYS A 92 -9.53 -10.92 8.50
N ALA A 93 -10.04 -11.93 7.80
CA ALA A 93 -11.47 -12.24 7.71
C ALA A 93 -11.83 -13.36 8.72
N ALA A 94 -13.07 -13.39 9.20
CA ALA A 94 -13.55 -14.51 9.99
C ALA A 94 -13.67 -15.77 9.09
N PRO A 95 -13.45 -17.00 9.62
CA PRO A 95 -13.41 -18.22 8.79
C PRO A 95 -14.67 -18.46 7.95
N GLY A 96 -15.86 -18.22 8.53
CA GLY A 96 -17.15 -18.36 7.86
C GLY A 96 -17.57 -17.16 7.00
N TYR A 97 -16.78 -16.08 6.96
CA TYR A 97 -17.13 -14.88 6.22
C TYR A 97 -16.73 -15.01 4.75
N HIS A 98 -17.60 -15.66 3.96
CA HIS A 98 -17.34 -15.97 2.56
C HIS A 98 -17.01 -14.72 1.72
N MET A 99 -17.81 -13.65 1.83
CA MET A 99 -17.62 -12.44 1.01
C MET A 99 -16.29 -11.72 1.32
N ALA A 100 -15.92 -11.59 2.60
CA ALA A 100 -14.62 -11.06 2.99
C ALA A 100 -13.45 -11.89 2.43
N LYS A 101 -13.57 -13.23 2.40
CA LYS A 101 -12.57 -14.10 1.76
C LYS A 101 -12.52 -13.88 0.24
N MET A 102 -13.67 -13.65 -0.41
CA MET A 102 -13.71 -13.28 -1.84
C MET A 102 -13.04 -11.93 -2.12
N ILE A 103 -13.23 -10.94 -1.25
CA ILE A 103 -12.51 -9.64 -1.37
C ILE A 103 -11.00 -9.85 -1.22
N ILE A 104 -10.55 -10.65 -0.26
CA ILE A 104 -9.13 -11.00 -0.11
C ILE A 104 -8.60 -11.69 -1.37
N LYS A 105 -9.35 -12.65 -1.93
CA LYS A 105 -8.99 -13.35 -3.17
C LYS A 105 -8.89 -12.38 -4.35
N LEU A 106 -9.82 -11.43 -4.46
CA LEU A 106 -9.79 -10.38 -5.48
C LEU A 106 -8.53 -9.52 -5.35
N ILE A 107 -8.25 -8.99 -4.15
CA ILE A 107 -7.07 -8.16 -3.89
C ILE A 107 -5.79 -8.90 -4.29
N ASN A 108 -5.63 -10.16 -3.87
CA ASN A 108 -4.46 -10.96 -4.21
C ASN A 108 -4.35 -11.25 -5.72
N SER A 109 -5.48 -11.39 -6.42
CA SER A 109 -5.49 -11.63 -7.87
C SER A 109 -5.11 -10.37 -8.63
N VAL A 110 -5.66 -9.21 -8.24
CA VAL A 110 -5.29 -7.91 -8.79
C VAL A 110 -3.81 -7.59 -8.53
N ALA A 111 -3.32 -7.85 -7.32
CA ALA A 111 -1.91 -7.65 -6.97
C ALA A 111 -0.98 -8.46 -7.90
N ARG A 112 -1.30 -9.74 -8.15
CA ARG A 112 -0.53 -10.57 -9.09
C ARG A 112 -0.53 -10.01 -10.51
N ILE A 113 -1.69 -9.55 -11.01
CA ILE A 113 -1.77 -8.97 -12.37
C ILE A 113 -0.89 -7.73 -12.48
N ILE A 114 -0.96 -6.82 -11.50
CA ILE A 114 -0.14 -5.60 -11.47
C ILE A 114 1.35 -5.93 -11.34
N ASP A 115 1.70 -6.99 -10.59
CA ASP A 115 3.08 -7.40 -10.38
C ASP A 115 3.75 -7.99 -11.62
N PHE A 116 2.99 -8.64 -12.49
CA PHE A 116 3.50 -9.24 -13.73
C PHE A 116 3.44 -8.29 -14.94
N ASP A 117 2.84 -7.11 -14.82
CA ASP A 117 2.75 -6.16 -15.92
C ASP A 117 3.97 -5.21 -15.97
N PRO A 118 4.78 -5.24 -17.05
CA PRO A 118 5.91 -4.34 -17.21
C PRO A 118 5.53 -2.84 -17.21
N ILE A 119 4.32 -2.50 -17.67
CA ILE A 119 3.87 -1.09 -17.78
C ILE A 119 3.68 -0.47 -16.39
N THR A 120 3.28 -1.25 -15.39
CA THR A 120 3.08 -0.78 -14.02
C THR A 120 4.30 -0.86 -13.13
N THR A 121 5.37 -1.52 -13.60
CA THR A 121 6.61 -1.71 -12.85
C THR A 121 7.19 -0.38 -12.38
N GLY A 122 7.50 -0.29 -11.09
CA GLY A 122 8.03 0.93 -10.46
C GLY A 122 7.01 2.05 -10.24
N LYS A 123 5.79 1.96 -10.79
CA LYS A 123 4.75 2.99 -10.69
C LYS A 123 3.61 2.58 -9.75
N LEU A 124 3.12 1.35 -9.83
CA LEU A 124 2.02 0.86 -9.01
C LEU A 124 2.38 -0.51 -8.42
N LYS A 125 2.18 -0.67 -7.11
CA LYS A 125 2.33 -1.94 -6.40
C LYS A 125 1.12 -2.13 -5.49
N VAL A 126 0.60 -3.34 -5.42
CA VAL A 126 -0.45 -3.71 -4.45
C VAL A 126 0.06 -4.91 -3.67
N CYS A 127 -0.06 -4.88 -2.34
CA CYS A 127 0.28 -6.05 -1.53
C CYS A 127 -0.69 -6.24 -0.37
N LEU A 128 -0.90 -7.50 -0.02
CA LEU A 128 -1.66 -7.91 1.15
C LEU A 128 -0.68 -8.47 2.19
N THR A 129 -0.56 -7.81 3.35
CA THR A 129 0.46 -8.13 4.37
C THR A 129 0.08 -9.31 5.28
N SER A 130 -1.20 -9.68 5.30
CA SER A 130 -1.73 -10.77 6.13
C SER A 130 -2.63 -11.69 5.31
N CYS A 131 -2.23 -12.96 5.21
CA CYS A 131 -3.01 -14.02 4.59
C CYS A 131 -3.64 -14.88 5.69
N ILE A 132 -4.96 -15.05 5.66
CA ILE A 132 -5.59 -16.30 6.11
C ILE A 132 -6.17 -16.94 4.85
N LEU A 133 -5.42 -17.87 4.29
CA LEU A 133 -5.97 -19.03 3.62
C LEU A 133 -5.20 -20.22 4.21
N LYS A 134 -5.53 -20.56 5.46
CA LYS A 134 -5.54 -21.98 5.85
C LYS A 134 -6.96 -22.46 5.60
#